data_AF-A0A968JSY0-F1
#
_entry.id   AF-A0A968JSY0-F1
#
_cell.length_a   1.000
_cell.length_b   1.000
_cell.length_c   1.000
_cell.angle_alpha   90.00
_cell.angle_beta   90.00
_cell.angle_gamma   90.00
#
_symmetry.space_group_name_H-M   'P 1'
#
loop_
_entity.id
_entity.type
_entity.pdbx_description
1 polymer ?
#
loop_
_entity_poly.entity_id
_entity_poly.type
_entity_poly.pdbx_seq_one_letter_code
_entity_poly.pdbx_strand_id
1 'polypeptide(L)'
;MIYVVNLSNFTVIDSIATGKGPEKMVRLNNKVYLANSGGWGLDSTISVIDIHSNEIIETINVGHVPVDLLLDGDNNLWVQCKGYAMYSWEPPYDLISETEAKIVKINTSSNKVIWSTVIGKASDFMFTPINLSIDFNGRFVYFLMQQGIYKMDKTAPNFLHNRLLKEIFTELKQIPQPEISLLLNPHFQAMDL
;
A
#
# COMPACT_ATOMS: atom_id res chain seq x y z
N MET A 1 10.37 -12.34 -5.82
CA MET A 1 11.10 -12.00 -7.07
C MET A 1 10.12 -11.32 -8.00
N ILE A 2 10.62 -10.43 -8.86
CA ILE A 2 9.87 -9.83 -9.97
C ILE A 2 10.61 -10.08 -11.28
N TYR A 3 9.93 -9.88 -12.41
CA TYR A 3 10.48 -10.09 -13.74
C TYR A 3 10.47 -8.80 -14.56
N VAL A 4 11.50 -8.62 -15.38
CA VAL A 4 11.54 -7.58 -16.41
C VAL A 4 11.11 -8.21 -17.73
N VAL A 5 10.12 -7.60 -18.38
CA VAL A 5 9.49 -8.15 -19.60
C VAL A 5 9.66 -7.16 -20.75
N ASN A 6 10.09 -7.67 -21.90
CA ASN A 6 10.09 -6.90 -23.14
C ASN A 6 8.67 -6.85 -23.71
N LEU A 7 8.12 -5.64 -23.86
CA LEU A 7 6.72 -5.46 -24.29
C LEU A 7 6.51 -5.66 -25.80
N SER A 8 7.57 -5.68 -26.61
CA SER A 8 7.45 -5.90 -28.06
C SER A 8 7.24 -7.38 -28.41
N ASN A 9 7.72 -8.29 -27.57
CA ASN A 9 7.66 -9.74 -27.81
C ASN A 9 7.19 -10.56 -26.59
N PHE A 10 6.84 -9.91 -25.48
CA PHE A 10 6.36 -10.50 -24.23
C PHE A 10 7.30 -11.53 -23.59
N THR A 11 8.61 -11.43 -23.85
CA THR A 11 9.60 -12.32 -23.22
C THR A 11 10.15 -11.74 -21.93
N VAL A 12 10.38 -12.58 -20.93
CA VAL A 12 11.18 -12.23 -19.74
C VAL A 12 12.63 -12.03 -20.17
N ILE A 13 13.19 -10.86 -19.87
CA ILE A 13 14.57 -10.50 -20.20
C ILE A 13 15.48 -10.43 -18.97
N ASP A 14 14.89 -10.35 -17.78
CA ASP A 14 15.64 -10.32 -16.51
C ASP A 14 14.72 -10.71 -15.34
N SER A 15 15.33 -10.98 -14.18
CA SER A 15 14.62 -11.22 -12.93
C SER A 15 15.35 -10.59 -11.74
N ILE A 16 14.59 -9.98 -10.84
CA ILE A 16 15.14 -9.28 -9.67
C ILE A 16 14.69 -10.04 -8.41
N ALA A 17 15.66 -10.48 -7.60
CA ALA A 17 15.40 -11.06 -6.30
C ALA A 17 15.00 -9.95 -5.31
N THR A 18 13.82 -10.07 -4.71
CA THR A 18 13.19 -9.06 -3.85
C THR A 18 13.08 -9.56 -2.41
N GLY A 19 12.50 -8.74 -1.52
CA GLY A 19 11.92 -9.25 -0.28
C GLY A 19 10.80 -10.25 -0.53
N LYS A 20 10.20 -10.74 0.56
CA LYS A 20 9.17 -11.79 0.50
C LYS A 20 7.81 -11.19 0.12
N GLY A 21 7.03 -11.93 -0.66
CA GLY A 21 5.68 -11.51 -1.08
C GLY A 21 5.69 -10.16 -1.78
N PRO A 22 6.35 -10.02 -2.95
CA PRO A 22 6.27 -8.78 -3.71
C PRO A 22 4.81 -8.50 -4.09
N GLU A 23 4.30 -7.33 -3.71
CA GLU A 23 2.95 -6.85 -4.02
C GLU A 23 3.03 -5.67 -4.98
N LYS A 24 2.37 -4.55 -4.64
CA LYS A 24 2.29 -3.37 -5.50
C LYS A 24 3.66 -2.77 -5.76
N MET A 25 3.82 -2.30 -7.00
CA MET A 25 4.94 -1.49 -7.45
C MET A 25 4.47 -0.11 -7.84
N VAL A 26 5.25 0.91 -7.54
CA VAL A 26 5.05 2.28 -8.01
C VAL A 26 6.36 2.82 -8.57
N ARG A 27 6.31 3.33 -9.80
CA ARG A 27 7.46 3.95 -10.46
C ARG A 27 7.49 5.45 -10.20
N LEU A 28 8.67 5.97 -9.85
CA LEU A 28 8.96 7.40 -9.83
C LEU A 28 10.34 7.61 -10.47
N ASN A 29 10.37 8.33 -11.60
CA ASN A 29 11.59 8.56 -12.38
C ASN A 29 12.30 7.24 -12.73
N ASN A 30 13.56 7.10 -12.31
CA ASN A 30 14.39 5.91 -12.57
C ASN A 30 14.32 4.88 -11.44
N LYS A 31 13.37 5.05 -10.49
CA LYS A 31 13.19 4.13 -9.37
C LYS A 31 11.84 3.44 -9.45
N VAL A 32 11.81 2.17 -9.04
CA VAL A 32 10.59 1.44 -8.71
C VAL A 32 10.60 1.15 -7.22
N TYR A 33 9.52 1.52 -6.54
CA TYR A 33 9.26 1.17 -5.14
C TYR A 33 8.34 -0.04 -5.11
N LEU A 34 8.75 -1.11 -4.45
CA LEU A 34 8.04 -2.39 -4.37
C LEU A 34 7.72 -2.73 -2.92
N ALA A 35 6.47 -3.02 -2.62
CA ALA A 35 6.06 -3.52 -1.32
C ALA A 35 6.41 -5.01 -1.16
N ASN A 36 7.09 -5.36 -0.07
CA ASN A 36 7.33 -6.75 0.32
C ASN A 36 6.39 -7.11 1.47
N SER A 37 5.28 -7.77 1.17
CA SER A 37 4.21 -8.08 2.14
C SER A 37 4.53 -9.26 3.06
N GLY A 38 5.46 -10.12 2.65
CA GLY A 38 5.78 -11.37 3.33
C GLY A 38 5.22 -12.61 2.62
N GLY A 39 4.11 -12.51 1.89
CA GLY A 39 3.46 -13.66 1.25
C GLY A 39 3.10 -14.75 2.27
N TRP A 40 3.68 -15.95 2.11
CA TRP A 40 3.57 -17.05 3.09
C TRP A 40 4.45 -16.88 4.33
N GLY A 41 5.35 -15.90 4.33
CA GLY A 41 6.18 -15.52 5.46
C GLY A 41 5.81 -14.13 6.01
N LEU A 42 6.78 -13.48 6.63
CA LEU A 42 6.64 -12.12 7.15
C LEU A 42 7.73 -11.22 6.56
N ASP A 43 7.35 -10.01 6.17
CA ASP A 43 8.23 -8.94 5.75
C ASP A 43 7.61 -7.58 6.17
N SER A 44 8.43 -6.53 6.14
CA SER A 44 8.07 -5.19 6.62
C SER A 44 8.72 -4.07 5.83
N THR A 45 9.13 -4.38 4.59
CA THR A 45 10.03 -3.53 3.82
C THR A 45 9.46 -3.08 2.49
N ILE A 46 9.96 -1.94 2.01
CA ILE A 46 9.85 -1.50 0.62
C ILE A 46 11.23 -1.65 -0.03
N SER A 47 11.31 -2.33 -1.17
CA SER A 47 12.51 -2.35 -2.00
C SER A 47 12.51 -1.17 -2.96
N VAL A 48 13.64 -0.48 -3.08
CA VAL A 48 13.88 0.58 -4.07
C VAL A 48 14.79 0.02 -5.16
N ILE A 49 14.28 -0.04 -6.37
CA ILE A 49 14.92 -0.68 -7.52
C ILE A 49 15.31 0.40 -8.52
N ASP A 50 16.55 0.39 -9.00
CA ASP A 50 16.97 1.21 -10.13
C ASP A 50 16.62 0.52 -11.46
N ILE A 51 15.97 1.25 -12.36
CA ILE A 51 15.47 0.67 -13.62
C ILE A 51 16.54 0.53 -14.71
N HIS A 52 17.73 1.11 -14.52
CA HIS A 52 18.82 1.01 -15.49
C HIS A 52 19.71 -0.19 -15.18
N SER A 53 20.01 -0.41 -13.90
CA SER A 53 20.77 -1.59 -13.46
C SER A 53 19.92 -2.81 -13.19
N ASN A 54 18.60 -2.67 -13.02
CA ASN A 54 17.69 -3.72 -12.52
C ASN A 54 18.09 -4.25 -11.14
N GLU A 55 18.68 -3.41 -10.29
CA GLU A 55 19.15 -3.80 -8.96
C GLU A 55 18.38 -3.09 -7.84
N ILE A 56 18.26 -3.76 -6.69
CA ILE A 56 17.80 -3.13 -5.46
C ILE A 56 18.93 -2.23 -4.92
N ILE A 57 18.68 -0.93 -4.90
CA ILE A 57 19.63 0.08 -4.43
C ILE A 57 19.40 0.49 -2.96
N GLU A 58 18.21 0.24 -2.41
CA GLU A 58 17.90 0.51 -1.00
C GLU A 58 16.69 -0.33 -0.53
N THR A 59 16.61 -0.57 0.77
CA THR A 59 15.46 -1.19 1.43
C THR A 59 14.99 -0.29 2.59
N ILE A 60 13.70 0.01 2.65
CA ILE A 60 13.10 0.93 3.62
C ILE A 60 12.16 0.14 4.55
N ASN A 61 12.38 0.24 5.87
CA ASN A 61 11.47 -0.34 6.86
C ASN A 61 10.23 0.53 7.05
N VAL A 62 9.03 -0.05 6.97
CA VAL A 62 7.75 0.68 7.03
C VAL A 62 6.78 0.10 8.07
N GLY A 63 6.82 -1.21 8.31
CA GLY A 63 5.88 -1.91 9.18
C GLY A 63 5.41 -3.21 8.52
N HIS A 64 4.88 -4.15 9.29
CA HIS A 64 4.57 -5.48 8.78
C HIS A 64 3.49 -5.47 7.69
N VAL A 65 3.71 -6.33 6.69
CA VAL A 65 2.76 -6.58 5.62
C VAL A 65 2.38 -5.29 4.88
N PRO A 66 3.35 -4.55 4.29
CA PRO A 66 3.04 -3.48 3.36
C PRO A 66 2.39 -4.08 2.11
N VAL A 67 1.29 -3.51 1.67
CA VAL A 67 0.47 -4.08 0.59
C VAL A 67 0.14 -3.07 -0.49
N ASP A 68 -0.07 -1.81 -0.11
CA ASP A 68 -0.46 -0.76 -1.03
C ASP A 68 0.46 0.45 -0.96
N LEU A 69 0.66 1.07 -2.13
CA LEU A 69 1.60 2.14 -2.41
C LEU A 69 0.94 3.20 -3.29
N LEU A 70 1.17 4.47 -2.96
CA LEU A 70 0.65 5.61 -3.72
C LEU A 70 1.61 6.79 -3.63
N LEU A 71 1.85 7.52 -4.72
CA LEU A 71 2.57 8.79 -4.69
C LEU A 71 1.59 9.95 -4.46
N ASP A 72 1.95 10.91 -3.62
CA ASP A 72 1.27 12.20 -3.58
C ASP A 72 1.82 13.17 -4.63
N GLY A 73 1.15 14.31 -4.82
CA GLY A 73 1.58 15.35 -5.76
C GLY A 73 2.94 15.98 -5.45
N ASP A 74 3.48 15.75 -4.25
CA ASP A 74 4.82 16.18 -3.83
C ASP A 74 5.86 15.05 -4.01
N ASN A 75 5.49 13.97 -4.71
CA ASN A 75 6.27 12.74 -4.92
C ASN A 75 6.64 11.99 -3.65
N ASN A 76 5.99 12.22 -2.51
CA ASN A 76 6.17 11.36 -1.35
C ASN A 76 5.39 10.06 -1.55
N LEU A 77 5.97 8.95 -1.08
CA LEU A 77 5.36 7.64 -1.17
C LEU A 77 4.56 7.35 0.10
N TRP A 78 3.27 7.10 -0.06
CA TRP A 78 2.35 6.63 0.96
C TRP A 78 2.27 5.11 0.89
N VAL A 79 2.36 4.47 2.06
CA VAL A 79 2.37 3.01 2.21
C VAL A 79 1.31 2.62 3.24
N GLN A 80 0.48 1.64 2.90
CA GLN A 80 -0.42 1.01 3.86
C GLN A 80 0.15 -0.35 4.29
N CYS A 81 0.40 -0.48 5.59
CA CYS A 81 0.83 -1.69 6.26
C CYS A 81 -0.37 -2.33 6.96
N LYS A 82 -0.70 -3.56 6.58
CA LYS A 82 -1.80 -4.34 7.18
C LYS A 82 -1.53 -4.70 8.64
N GLY A 83 -0.27 -4.80 9.03
CA GLY A 83 0.12 -5.47 10.27
C GLY A 83 0.06 -6.99 10.13
N TYR A 84 0.64 -7.69 11.11
CA TYR A 84 0.68 -9.15 11.15
C TYR A 84 -0.09 -9.66 12.37
N ALA A 85 -0.97 -10.64 12.18
CA ALA A 85 -1.68 -11.34 13.25
C ALA A 85 -1.30 -12.83 13.20
N MET A 86 -0.98 -13.39 14.37
CA MET A 86 -0.64 -14.79 14.55
C MET A 86 -1.72 -15.48 15.38
N TYR A 87 -2.24 -16.59 14.86
CA TYR A 87 -3.31 -17.39 15.49
C TYR A 87 -2.76 -18.75 15.93
N SER A 88 -3.41 -19.38 16.90
CA SER A 88 -3.10 -20.76 17.28
C SER A 88 -3.36 -21.71 16.12
N TRP A 89 -2.60 -22.80 16.06
CA TRP A 89 -2.73 -23.81 14.99
C TRP A 89 -3.88 -24.79 15.24
N GLU A 90 -4.38 -24.87 16.48
CA GLU A 90 -5.48 -25.75 16.88
C GLU A 90 -6.75 -24.93 17.15
N PRO A 91 -7.95 -25.50 16.84
CA PRO A 91 -9.23 -24.92 17.22
C PRO A 91 -9.27 -24.58 18.72
N PRO A 92 -9.76 -23.39 19.11
CA PRO A 92 -10.61 -22.50 18.32
C PRO A 92 -9.88 -21.45 17.45
N TYR A 93 -8.56 -21.60 17.22
CA TYR A 93 -7.72 -20.65 16.44
C TYR A 93 -7.65 -19.26 17.08
N ASP A 94 -7.33 -19.21 18.38
CA ASP A 94 -7.24 -17.98 19.16
C ASP A 94 -6.13 -17.05 18.66
N LEU A 95 -6.36 -15.73 18.74
CA LEU A 95 -5.33 -14.73 18.44
C LEU A 95 -4.22 -14.79 19.52
N ILE A 96 -3.00 -15.13 19.11
CA ILE A 96 -1.82 -15.18 19.99
C ILE A 96 -1.16 -13.80 20.09
N SER A 97 -0.95 -13.15 18.95
CA SER A 97 -0.33 -11.84 18.91
C SER A 97 -0.68 -11.09 17.63
N GLU A 98 -0.61 -9.77 17.69
CA GLU A 98 -0.74 -8.93 16.50
C GLU A 98 0.08 -7.65 16.59
N THR A 99 0.44 -7.11 15.43
CA THR A 99 1.05 -5.80 15.32
C THR A 99 0.05 -4.76 14.84
N GLU A 100 0.42 -3.50 14.98
CA GLU A 100 -0.35 -2.37 14.48
C GLU A 100 -0.41 -2.37 12.95
N ALA A 101 -1.59 -2.02 12.42
CA ALA A 101 -1.77 -1.58 11.05
C ALA A 101 -1.46 -0.08 10.97
N LYS A 102 -0.75 0.35 9.92
CA LYS A 102 -0.22 1.70 9.81
C LYS A 102 -0.35 2.28 8.41
N ILE A 103 -0.41 3.60 8.35
CA ILE A 103 -0.06 4.36 7.15
C ILE A 103 1.29 5.03 7.39
N VAL A 104 2.16 4.95 6.39
CA VAL A 104 3.53 5.48 6.44
C VAL A 104 3.74 6.41 5.25
N LYS A 105 4.41 7.53 5.49
CA LYS A 105 4.83 8.47 4.46
C LYS A 105 6.35 8.47 4.36
N ILE A 106 6.87 8.24 3.16
CA ILE A 106 8.29 8.24 2.82
C ILE A 106 8.60 9.44 1.93
N ASN A 107 9.62 10.20 2.29
CA ASN A 107 10.25 11.14 1.37
C ASN A 107 11.11 10.36 0.37
N THR A 108 10.77 10.42 -0.91
CA THR A 108 11.42 9.65 -1.99
C THR A 108 12.76 10.22 -2.44
N SER A 109 13.04 11.50 -2.14
CA SER A 109 14.34 12.10 -2.41
C SER A 109 15.42 11.56 -1.45
N SER A 110 15.04 11.33 -0.19
CA SER A 110 15.94 10.79 0.85
C SER A 110 15.72 9.33 1.19
N ASN A 111 14.66 8.70 0.65
CA ASN A 111 14.19 7.36 1.00
C ASN A 111 14.00 7.15 2.52
N LYS A 112 13.54 8.19 3.24
CA LYS A 112 13.30 8.13 4.70
C LYS A 112 11.82 8.20 5.01
N VAL A 113 11.40 7.41 5.98
CA VAL A 113 10.10 7.58 6.63
C VAL A 113 10.09 8.92 7.34
N ILE A 114 9.18 9.80 6.95
CA ILE A 114 9.04 11.16 7.51
C ILE A 114 7.80 11.31 8.39
N TRP A 115 6.85 10.38 8.28
CA TRP A 115 5.64 10.37 9.09
C TRP A 115 5.01 8.98 9.10
N SER A 116 4.33 8.61 10.18
CA SER A 116 3.45 7.44 10.20
C SER A 116 2.34 7.61 11.24
N THR A 117 1.27 6.84 11.08
CA THR A 117 0.18 6.78 12.06
C THR A 117 -0.39 5.37 12.15
N VAL A 118 -0.92 5.02 13.31
CA VAL A 118 -1.63 3.76 13.54
C VAL A 118 -3.08 3.93 13.12
N ILE A 119 -3.56 3.03 12.26
CA ILE A 119 -4.94 3.03 11.77
C ILE A 119 -5.76 1.86 12.33
N GLY A 120 -5.14 0.99 13.14
CA GLY A 120 -5.81 -0.15 13.77
C GLY A 120 -4.83 -1.27 14.12
N LYS A 121 -5.37 -2.46 14.31
CA LYS A 121 -4.62 -3.70 14.52
C LYS A 121 -4.73 -4.62 13.31
N ALA A 122 -3.83 -5.58 13.17
CA ALA A 122 -3.83 -6.49 12.03
C ALA A 122 -5.13 -7.28 11.86
N SER A 123 -5.77 -7.65 12.97
CA SER A 123 -7.09 -8.31 12.97
C SER A 123 -8.19 -7.47 12.30
N ASP A 124 -8.15 -6.14 12.40
CA ASP A 124 -9.10 -5.21 11.76
C ASP A 124 -9.03 -5.24 10.22
N PHE A 125 -8.00 -5.85 9.63
CA PHE A 125 -7.78 -5.87 8.18
C PHE A 125 -7.82 -7.27 7.59
N MET A 126 -8.14 -8.31 8.36
CA MET A 126 -8.12 -9.70 7.89
C MET A 126 -8.90 -9.90 6.59
N PHE A 127 -10.11 -9.35 6.52
CA PHE A 127 -11.04 -9.49 5.39
C PHE A 127 -11.30 -8.16 4.67
N THR A 128 -10.46 -7.16 4.92
CA THR A 128 -10.65 -5.82 4.38
C THR A 128 -9.78 -5.67 3.13
N PRO A 129 -10.33 -5.24 1.98
CA PRO A 129 -9.52 -4.81 0.86
C PRO A 129 -8.62 -3.66 1.29
N ILE A 130 -7.37 -3.66 0.85
CA ILE A 130 -6.42 -2.63 1.25
C ILE A 130 -6.07 -1.78 0.06
N ASN A 131 -6.65 -0.58 0.04
CA ASN A 131 -6.43 0.42 -1.00
C ASN A 131 -6.29 1.80 -0.36
N LEU A 132 -5.32 2.54 -0.86
CA LEU A 132 -5.04 3.96 -0.67
C LEU A 132 -5.44 4.70 -1.94
N SER A 133 -6.01 5.88 -1.76
CA SER A 133 -6.25 6.85 -2.83
C SER A 133 -5.98 8.25 -2.29
N ILE A 134 -5.69 9.20 -3.16
CA ILE A 134 -5.52 10.60 -2.82
C ILE A 134 -6.44 11.43 -3.70
N ASP A 135 -7.04 12.48 -3.16
CA ASP A 135 -7.86 13.38 -3.98
C ASP A 135 -7.03 14.08 -5.06
N PHE A 136 -7.71 14.59 -6.08
CA PHE A 136 -7.06 15.34 -7.16
C PHE A 136 -6.21 16.52 -6.66
N ASN A 137 -6.64 17.19 -5.58
CA ASN A 137 -5.89 18.30 -4.98
C ASN A 137 -4.68 17.83 -4.15
N GLY A 138 -4.47 16.53 -3.99
CA GLY A 138 -3.38 15.95 -3.24
C GLY A 138 -3.42 16.30 -1.75
N ARG A 139 -4.57 16.66 -1.18
CA ARG A 139 -4.75 17.09 0.21
C ARG A 139 -5.25 15.95 1.09
N PHE A 140 -6.15 15.12 0.59
CA PHE A 140 -6.83 14.12 1.38
C PHE A 140 -6.46 12.71 0.92
N VAL A 141 -6.00 11.90 1.86
CA VAL A 141 -5.76 10.47 1.66
C VAL A 141 -7.00 9.72 2.11
N TYR A 142 -7.45 8.80 1.28
CA TYR A 142 -8.56 7.90 1.54
C TYR A 142 -8.06 6.48 1.65
N PHE A 143 -8.68 5.70 2.52
CA PHE A 143 -8.30 4.31 2.70
C PHE A 143 -9.45 3.47 3.23
N LEU A 144 -9.37 2.18 2.96
CA LEU A 144 -10.34 1.19 3.43
C LEU A 144 -9.93 0.61 4.78
N MET A 145 -10.89 0.52 5.68
CA MET A 145 -10.85 -0.31 6.89
C MET A 145 -12.11 -1.20 6.91
N GLN A 146 -12.17 -2.19 7.79
CA GLN A 146 -13.31 -3.14 7.86
C GLN A 146 -14.68 -2.44 7.93
N GLN A 147 -14.73 -1.28 8.57
CA GLN A 147 -15.97 -0.55 8.81
C GLN A 147 -16.34 0.46 7.72
N GLY A 148 -15.57 0.53 6.63
CA GLY A 148 -15.85 1.38 5.47
C GLY A 148 -14.68 2.25 5.02
N ILE A 149 -15.01 3.38 4.40
CA ILE A 149 -14.04 4.30 3.82
C ILE A 149 -13.71 5.40 4.84
N TYR A 150 -12.42 5.61 5.04
CA TYR A 150 -11.87 6.65 5.89
C TYR A 150 -11.15 7.69 5.05
N LYS A 151 -11.08 8.91 5.58
CA LYS A 151 -10.45 10.07 4.95
C LYS A 151 -9.60 10.79 5.99
N MET A 152 -8.41 11.20 5.60
CA MET A 152 -7.53 12.02 6.42
C MET A 152 -6.90 13.15 5.61
N ASP A 153 -6.65 14.29 6.26
CA ASP A 153 -5.81 15.34 5.69
C ASP A 153 -4.35 14.86 5.69
N LYS A 154 -3.64 14.97 4.57
CA LYS A 154 -2.25 14.52 4.40
C LYS A 154 -1.27 15.20 5.35
N THR A 155 -1.67 16.35 5.90
CA THR A 155 -0.89 17.16 6.84
C THR A 155 -1.31 16.94 8.30
N ALA A 156 -2.35 16.14 8.54
CA ALA A 156 -2.80 15.87 9.90
C ALA A 156 -1.71 15.15 10.70
N PRO A 157 -1.40 15.62 11.92
CA PRO A 157 -0.37 14.98 12.74
C PRO A 157 -0.78 13.57 13.18
N ASN A 158 -2.09 13.32 13.30
CA ASN A 158 -2.67 12.05 13.72
C ASN A 158 -3.87 11.70 12.84
N PHE A 159 -4.10 10.40 12.65
CA PHE A 159 -5.34 9.93 12.05
C PHE A 159 -6.52 10.11 13.03
N LEU A 160 -7.59 10.74 12.55
CA LEU A 160 -8.86 10.83 13.25
C LEU A 160 -9.80 9.78 12.67
N HIS A 161 -10.38 8.92 13.50
CA HIS A 161 -11.30 7.83 13.11
C HIS A 161 -12.68 8.32 12.62
N ASN A 162 -12.70 9.43 11.89
CA ASN A 162 -13.89 9.98 11.28
C ASN A 162 -14.17 9.20 10.00
N ARG A 163 -15.05 8.20 10.10
CA ARG A 163 -15.52 7.42 8.97
C ARG A 163 -16.29 8.31 7.98
N LEU A 164 -15.92 8.26 6.70
CA LEU A 164 -16.56 9.05 5.65
C LEU A 164 -17.84 8.39 5.15
N LEU A 165 -17.82 7.08 4.89
CA LEU A 165 -18.97 6.31 4.39
C LEU A 165 -19.07 4.97 5.10
N LYS A 166 -20.31 4.57 5.43
CA LYS A 166 -20.63 3.35 6.21
C LYS A 166 -20.76 2.09 5.34
N GLU A 167 -20.94 2.23 4.03
CA GLU A 167 -21.19 1.13 3.10
C GLU A 167 -20.07 1.04 2.06
N ILE A 168 -19.49 -0.16 1.91
CA ILE A 168 -18.58 -0.48 0.81
C ILE A 168 -19.46 -0.76 -0.40
N PHE A 169 -19.58 0.20 -1.31
CA PHE A 169 -20.36 0.01 -2.54
C PHE A 169 -19.67 -1.04 -3.41
N THR A 170 -20.29 -2.21 -3.54
CA THR A 170 -19.86 -3.26 -4.49
C THR A 170 -20.28 -2.94 -5.93
N GLU A 171 -21.08 -1.89 -6.14
CA GLU A 171 -21.54 -1.44 -7.45
C GLU A 171 -21.19 0.03 -7.71
N LEU A 172 -20.68 0.31 -8.92
CA LEU A 172 -20.22 1.64 -9.40
C LEU A 172 -21.30 2.74 -9.46
N LYS A 173 -22.57 2.45 -9.13
CA LYS A 173 -23.68 3.30 -9.56
C LYS A 173 -24.01 4.52 -8.69
N GLN A 174 -23.40 4.71 -7.52
CA GLN A 174 -23.66 5.91 -6.69
C GLN A 174 -22.45 6.36 -5.88
N ILE A 175 -21.28 6.49 -6.51
CA ILE A 175 -20.12 7.09 -5.84
C ILE A 175 -20.03 8.56 -6.28
N PRO A 176 -20.29 9.54 -5.39
CA PRO A 176 -20.32 10.96 -5.76
C PRO A 176 -18.93 11.59 -5.98
N GLN A 177 -17.84 10.83 -5.83
CA GLN A 177 -16.46 11.33 -5.94
C GLN A 177 -15.59 10.34 -6.72
N PRO A 178 -14.94 10.74 -7.83
CA PRO A 178 -14.17 9.85 -8.69
C PRO A 178 -13.00 9.17 -7.96
N GLU A 179 -12.43 9.76 -6.91
CA GLU A 179 -11.28 9.20 -6.20
C GLU A 179 -11.67 8.06 -5.26
N ILE A 180 -12.94 8.01 -4.85
CA ILE A 180 -13.54 6.88 -4.12
C ILE A 180 -13.77 5.69 -5.08
N SER A 181 -14.00 5.95 -6.37
CA SER A 181 -14.10 4.87 -7.36
C SER A 181 -12.75 4.15 -7.57
N LEU A 182 -11.62 4.86 -7.46
CA LEU A 182 -10.27 4.29 -7.51
C LEU A 182 -9.98 3.33 -6.35
N LEU A 183 -10.55 3.59 -5.16
CA LEU A 183 -10.44 2.69 -4.00
C LEU A 183 -11.19 1.37 -4.20
N LEU A 184 -12.27 1.40 -4.97
CA LEU A 184 -13.13 0.24 -5.21
C LEU A 184 -12.70 -0.54 -6.46
N ASN A 185 -11.88 0.06 -7.32
CA ASN A 185 -11.33 -0.57 -8.52
C ASN A 185 -9.84 -0.20 -8.71
N PRO A 186 -8.94 -0.75 -7.88
CA PRO A 186 -7.53 -0.34 -7.81
C PRO A 186 -6.71 -0.64 -9.08
N HIS A 187 -7.26 -1.40 -10.02
CA HIS A 187 -6.65 -1.69 -11.33
C HIS A 187 -6.95 -0.62 -12.39
N PHE A 188 -7.87 0.32 -12.11
CA PHE A 188 -8.16 1.45 -12.98
C PHE A 188 -7.31 2.65 -12.52
N GLN A 189 -6.05 2.71 -12.92
CA GLN A 189 -5.36 4.00 -12.98
C GLN A 189 -5.81 4.65 -14.29
N ALA A 190 -6.44 5.84 -14.21
CA ALA A 190 -6.62 6.65 -15.40
C ALA A 190 -5.23 6.92 -15.98
N MET A 191 -4.90 6.26 -17.10
CA MET A 191 -3.79 6.68 -17.92
C MET A 191 -4.17 8.04 -18.48
N ASP A 192 -3.39 9.06 -18.14
CA ASP A 192 -3.47 10.35 -18.83
C ASP A 192 -3.36 10.09 -20.35
N LEU A 193 -4.36 10.57 -21.09
CA LEU A 193 -4.35 10.64 -22.55
C LEU A 193 -3.47 11.79 -23.03
#